data_AF-A0A4Q7FDB2-F1
#
_entry.id   AF-A0A4Q7FDB2-F1
#
_cell.length_a   1.000
_cell.length_b   1.000
_cell.length_c   1.000
_cell.angle_alpha   90.00
_cell.angle_beta   90.00
_cell.angle_gamma   90.00
#
_symmetry.space_group_name_H-M   'P 1'
#
loop_
_entity.id
_entity.type
_entity.pdbx_description
1 polymer ?
#
loop_
_entity_poly.entity_id
_entity_poly.type
_entity_poly.pdbx_seq_one_letter_code
_entity_poly.pdbx_strand_id
1 'polypeptide(L)' 'MEHVERREGFDAIDIVVDWIDACKQGRLDDLLDLYDEAATVECCEGGRFQGRAAMKWYWGQRLAASAA' A
#
# COMPACT_ATOMS: atom_id res chain seq x y z
N MET A 1 26.66 18.65 -4.30
CA MET A 1 25.22 18.75 -4.00
C MET A 1 24.52 18.87 -5.34
N GLU A 2 24.36 17.74 -6.03
CA GLU A 2 23.62 17.71 -7.29
C GLU A 2 22.15 17.68 -6.91
N HIS A 3 21.46 18.79 -7.14
CA HIS A 3 20.01 18.79 -7.24
C HIS A 3 19.67 17.96 -8.48
N VAL A 4 19.51 16.65 -8.27
CA VAL A 4 18.82 15.79 -9.22
C VAL A 4 17.42 16.37 -9.36
N GLU A 5 17.15 17.00 -10.50
CA GLU A 5 15.80 17.27 -10.96
C GLU A 5 15.10 15.91 -11.05
N ARG A 6 14.36 15.55 -9.98
CA ARG A 6 13.44 14.43 -10.02
C ARG A 6 12.46 14.75 -11.13
N ARG A 7 12.50 13.96 -12.19
CA ARG A 7 11.46 13.86 -13.20
C ARG A 7 10.11 13.87 -12.46
N GLU A 8 9.24 14.85 -12.74
CA GLU A 8 7.88 14.94 -12.19
C GLU A 8 7.03 13.79 -12.77
N GLY A 9 7.33 12.59 -12.32
CA GLY A 9 6.76 11.35 -12.81
C GLY A 9 6.66 10.35 -11.67
N PHE A 10 5.81 9.36 -11.88
CA PHE A 10 5.62 8.28 -10.92
C PHE A 10 6.94 7.56 -10.63
N ASP A 11 7.44 7.69 -9.41
CA ASP A 11 8.60 6.96 -8.92
C ASP A 11 8.12 5.68 -8.23
N ALA A 12 8.17 4.57 -8.97
CA ALA A 12 7.71 3.28 -8.47
C ALA A 12 8.52 2.77 -7.27
N ILE A 13 9.80 3.16 -7.16
CA ILE A 13 10.66 2.71 -6.07
C ILE A 13 10.29 3.46 -4.79
N ASP A 14 10.09 4.76 -4.87
CA ASP A 14 9.64 5.61 -3.75
C ASP A 14 8.32 5.08 -3.17
N ILE A 15 7.33 4.80 -4.04
CA ILE A 15 6.04 4.24 -3.63
C ILE A 15 6.18 2.87 -2.94
N VAL A 16 7.06 1.99 -3.45
CA VAL A 16 7.31 0.68 -2.81
C VAL A 16 7.99 0.86 -1.46
N VAL A 17 8.91 1.81 -1.32
CA VAL A 17 9.57 2.11 -0.04
C VAL A 17 8.56 2.61 0.99
N ASP A 18 7.72 3.57 0.61
CA ASP A 18 6.64 4.10 1.46
C ASP A 18 5.64 2.99 1.85
N TRP A 19 5.31 2.10 0.92
CA TRP A 19 4.44 0.95 1.18
C TRP A 19 5.05 -0.01 2.20
N ILE A 20 6.35 -0.33 2.08
CA ILE A 20 7.07 -1.17 3.04
C ILE A 20 7.11 -0.50 4.42
N ASP A 21 7.35 0.81 4.48
CA ASP A 21 7.39 1.57 5.72
C ASP A 21 6.03 1.57 6.43
N ALA A 22 4.95 1.88 5.70
CA ALA A 22 3.59 1.86 6.21
C ALA A 22 3.19 0.47 6.74
N CYS A 23 3.59 -0.59 6.03
CA CYS A 23 3.37 -1.97 6.46
C CYS A 23 4.11 -2.30 7.77
N LYS A 24 5.40 -1.97 7.86
CA LYS A 24 6.21 -2.24 9.06
C LYS A 24 5.72 -1.48 10.29
N GLN A 25 5.21 -0.27 10.09
CA GLN A 25 4.74 0.59 11.17
C GLN A 25 3.25 0.39 11.49
N GLY A 26 2.53 -0.45 10.74
CA GLY A 26 1.10 -0.67 10.92
C GLY A 26 0.23 0.55 10.60
N ARG A 27 0.72 1.48 9.75
CA ARG A 27 0.00 2.71 9.38
C ARG A 27 -0.98 2.42 8.25
N LEU A 28 -2.19 2.00 8.63
CA LEU A 28 -3.22 1.58 7.66
C LEU A 28 -3.66 2.73 6.74
N ASP A 29 -3.86 3.94 7.25
CA ASP A 29 -4.32 5.07 6.43
C ASP A 29 -3.28 5.46 5.37
N ASP A 30 -2.01 5.61 5.75
CA ASP A 30 -0.89 5.85 4.81
C ASP A 30 -0.82 4.76 3.73
N LEU A 31 -1.01 3.50 4.13
CA LEU A 31 -0.99 2.38 3.20
C LEU A 31 -2.13 2.48 2.16
N LEU A 32 -3.31 2.92 2.57
CA LEU A 32 -4.47 3.09 1.68
C LEU A 32 -4.35 4.30 0.76
N ASP A 33 -3.58 5.32 1.12
CA ASP A 33 -3.30 6.48 0.28
C ASP A 33 -2.37 6.16 -0.89
N LEU A 34 -1.57 5.09 -0.77
CA LEU A 34 -0.75 4.56 -1.87
C LEU A 34 -1.56 3.77 -2.92
N TYR A 35 -2.82 3.42 -2.61
CA TYR A 35 -3.69 2.68 -3.52
C TYR A 35 -4.69 3.60 -4.24
N ASP A 36 -4.87 3.32 -5.52
CA ASP A 36 -5.98 3.87 -6.31
C ASP A 36 -7.34 3.45 -5.72
N GLU A 37 -8.38 4.28 -5.93
CA GLU A 37 -9.73 4.00 -5.43
C GLU A 37 -10.33 2.69 -5.97
N ALA A 38 -9.93 2.26 -7.17
CA ALA A 38 -10.35 1.03 -7.82
C ALA A 38 -9.31 -0.10 -7.66
N ALA A 39 -8.31 0.05 -6.79
CA ALA A 39 -7.29 -0.96 -6.56
C ALA A 39 -7.89 -2.34 -6.30
N THR A 40 -7.20 -3.36 -6.81
CA THR A 40 -7.59 -4.75 -6.65
C THR A 40 -6.47 -5.54 -6.02
N VAL A 41 -6.81 -6.39 -5.05
CA VAL A 41 -5.93 -7.39 -4.49
C VAL A 41 -6.55 -8.75 -4.75
N GLU A 42 -5.80 -9.59 -5.43
CA GLU A 42 -6.11 -10.99 -5.61
C GLU A 42 -5.23 -11.77 -4.65
N CYS A 43 -5.82 -12.36 -3.62
CA CYS A 43 -5.06 -13.03 -2.56
C CYS A 43 -5.81 -14.24 -2.04
N CYS A 44 -5.11 -15.39 -2.02
CA CYS A 44 -5.51 -16.71 -1.48
C CYS A 44 -6.84 -17.28 -2.01
N GLU A 45 -6.89 -18.58 -2.26
CA GLU A 45 -8.12 -19.39 -2.49
C GLU A 45 -9.22 -18.75 -3.37
N GLY A 46 -8.86 -17.86 -4.30
CA GLY A 46 -9.79 -17.20 -5.24
C GLY A 46 -10.45 -15.91 -4.74
N GLY A 47 -10.03 -15.33 -3.61
CA GLY A 47 -10.56 -14.04 -3.13
C GLY A 47 -10.05 -12.84 -3.94
N ARG A 48 -10.97 -12.08 -4.56
CA ARG A 48 -10.68 -10.77 -5.17
C ARG A 48 -11.32 -9.66 -4.34
N PHE A 49 -10.47 -8.78 -3.82
CA PHE A 49 -10.86 -7.60 -3.07
C PHE A 49 -10.71 -6.40 -3.99
N GLN A 50 -11.75 -5.57 -4.13
CA GLN A 50 -11.72 -4.40 -5.00
C GLN A 50 -12.23 -3.16 -4.28
N GLY A 51 -11.50 -2.07 -4.45
CA GLY A 51 -11.83 -0.75 -3.96
C GLY A 51 -11.39 -0.48 -2.52
N ARG A 52 -11.45 0.81 -2.15
CA ARG A 52 -10.91 1.32 -0.86
C ARG A 52 -11.44 0.59 0.37
N ALA A 53 -12.74 0.28 0.41
CA ALA A 53 -13.34 -0.46 1.53
C ALA A 53 -12.78 -1.89 1.66
N ALA A 54 -12.59 -2.58 0.54
CA ALA A 54 -12.03 -3.92 0.51
C ALA A 54 -10.53 -3.91 0.87
N MET A 55 -9.78 -2.90 0.41
CA MET A 55 -8.38 -2.71 0.80
C MET A 55 -8.23 -2.44 2.29
N LYS A 56 -9.09 -1.58 2.85
CA LYS A 56 -9.09 -1.30 4.29
C LYS A 56 -9.31 -2.57 5.11
N TRP A 57 -10.27 -3.40 4.70
CA TRP A 57 -10.53 -4.67 5.37
C TRP A 57 -9.34 -5.63 5.24
N TYR A 58 -8.85 -5.85 4.01
CA TYR A 58 -7.76 -6.79 3.72
C TYR A 58 -6.46 -6.43 4.47
N TRP A 59 -6.03 -5.18 4.36
CA TRP A 59 -4.81 -4.71 5.04
C TRP A 59 -4.99 -4.63 6.55
N GLY A 60 -6.17 -4.25 7.03
CA GLY A 60 -6.46 -4.26 8.47
C GLY A 60 -6.24 -5.63 9.11
N GLN A 61 -6.71 -6.70 8.46
CA GLN A 61 -6.48 -8.08 8.93
C GLN A 61 -4.99 -8.45 8.89
N ARG A 62 -4.30 -8.10 7.80
CA ARG A 62 -2.91 -8.50 7.55
C ARG A 62 -1.91 -7.78 8.46
N LEU A 63 -2.12 -6.49 8.71
CA LEU A 63 -1.31 -5.70 9.64
C LEU A 63 -1.51 -6.17 11.08
N ALA A 64 -2.75 -6.50 11.48
CA ALA A 64 -3.03 -7.06 12.80
C ALA A 64 -2.35 -8.43 12.99
N ALA A 65 -2.37 -9.29 11.97
CA ALA A 65 -1.69 -10.58 11.99
C ALA A 65 -0.16 -10.47 12.08
N SER A 66 0.44 -9.42 11.51
CA SER A 66 1.89 -9.20 11.58
C SER A 66 2.39 -8.62 12.91
N ALA A 67 1.47 -8.11 13.74
CA ALA A 67 1.79 -7.54 15.05
C ALA A 67 1.70 -8.58 16.20
N ALA A 68 1.23 -9.79 15.91
CA ALA A 68 1.08 -10.91 16.84
C ALA A 68 2.25 -11.89 16.73
#